data_AF-A0A238FLX1-F1
#
_entry.id   AF-A0A238FLX1-F1
#
_cell.length_a   1.000
_cell.length_b   1.000
_cell.length_c   1.000
_cell.angle_alpha   90.00
_cell.angle_beta   90.00
_cell.angle_gamma   90.00
#
_symmetry.space_group_name_H-M   'P 1'
#
loop_
_entity.id
_entity.type
_entity.pdbx_description
1 polymer ?
#
loop_
_entity_poly.entity_id
_entity_poly.type
_entity_poly.pdbx_seq_one_letter_code
_entity_poly.pdbx_strand_id
1 'polypeptide(L)' 'MGGWLIIWVGLILVGLGAGGFISVPKGENQVVIRTSILLVITWAITYLAQLNPLIRPRRSDLRMHHSE' A
#
# COMPACT_ATOMS: atom_id res chain seq x y z
N MET A 1 -2.94 -13.26 -12.68
CA MET A 1 -2.03 -12.11 -12.75
C MET A 1 -0.98 -12.29 -11.64
N GLY A 2 0.27 -12.62 -12.00
CA GLY A 2 1.29 -13.10 -11.04
C GLY A 2 2.08 -11.98 -10.37
N GLY A 3 2.94 -12.36 -9.41
CA GLY A 3 3.79 -11.47 -8.61
C GLY A 3 4.73 -10.53 -9.38
N TRP A 4 4.83 -10.66 -10.71
CA TRP A 4 5.52 -9.69 -11.57
C TRP A 4 4.84 -8.31 -11.58
N LEU A 5 3.51 -8.28 -11.44
CA LEU A 5 2.73 -7.04 -11.45
C LEU A 5 3.12 -6.11 -10.28
N ILE A 6 3.52 -6.70 -9.16
CA ILE A 6 4.03 -6.00 -7.98
C ILE A 6 5.31 -5.21 -8.27
N ILE A 7 6.21 -5.78 -9.05
CA ILE A 7 7.50 -5.13 -9.37
C ILE A 7 7.23 -3.87 -10.19
N TRP A 8 6.33 -3.96 -11.18
CA TRP A 8 5.91 -2.80 -11.97
C TRP A 8 5.22 -1.73 -11.14
N VAL A 9 4.27 -2.13 -10.29
CA VAL A 9 3.59 -1.19 -9.38
C VAL A 9 4.58 -0.53 -8.43
N GLY A 10 5.54 -1.30 -7.88
CA GLY A 10 6.61 -0.78 -7.04
C GLY A 10 7.47 0.27 -7.74
N LEU A 11 7.88 0.01 -8.99
CA LEU A 11 8.66 0.98 -9.79
C LEU A 11 7.88 2.27 -10.05
N ILE A 12 6.59 2.16 -10.40
CA ILE A 12 5.72 3.33 -10.60
C ILE A 12 5.60 4.14 -9.31
N LEU A 13 5.40 3.48 -8.16
CA LEU A 13 5.27 4.15 -6.87
C LEU A 13 6.57 4.84 -6.43
N VAL A 14 7.72 4.21 -6.63
CA VAL A 14 9.03 4.84 -6.37
C VAL A 14 9.23 6.05 -7.27
N GLY A 15 8.87 5.94 -8.56
CA GLY A 15 8.91 7.05 -9.51
C GLY A 15 8.00 8.22 -9.09
N LEU A 16 6.77 7.94 -8.67
CA LEU A 16 5.83 8.95 -8.17
C LEU A 16 6.29 9.58 -6.86
N GLY A 17 6.86 8.80 -5.94
CA GLY A 17 7.40 9.29 -4.67
C GLY A 17 8.60 10.21 -4.90
N ALA A 18 9.58 9.78 -5.72
CA ALA A 18 10.75 10.59 -6.05
C ALA A 18 10.36 11.83 -6.87
N GLY A 19 9.50 11.67 -7.87
CA GLY A 19 8.99 12.77 -8.71
C GLY A 19 8.22 13.80 -7.88
N GLY A 20 7.33 13.35 -7.01
CA GLY A 20 6.62 14.20 -6.05
C GLY A 20 7.56 14.92 -5.08
N PHE A 21 8.60 14.25 -4.59
CA PHE A 21 9.55 14.87 -3.67
C PHE A 21 10.32 16.04 -4.29
N ILE A 22 10.75 15.89 -5.55
CA ILE A 22 11.53 16.89 -6.28
C ILE A 22 10.64 18.01 -6.82
N SER A 23 9.43 17.69 -7.29
CA SER A 23 8.56 18.66 -7.97
C SER A 23 7.76 19.59 -7.03
N VAL A 24 7.64 19.25 -5.75
CA VAL A 24 6.86 20.07 -4.80
C VAL A 24 7.51 21.46 -4.63
N PRO A 25 6.76 22.55 -4.90
CA PRO A 25 7.28 23.91 -4.80
C PRO A 25 7.70 24.25 -3.37
N LYS A 26 8.67 25.15 -3.25
CA LYS A 26 9.13 25.64 -1.94
C LYS A 26 8.05 26.55 -1.36
N GLY A 27 7.60 26.23 -0.15
CA GLY A 27 6.57 26.96 0.57
C GLY A 27 6.35 26.37 1.96
N GLU A 28 5.51 27.00 2.77
CA GLU A 28 5.25 26.59 4.16
C GLU A 28 4.75 25.14 4.27
N ASN A 29 3.94 24.72 3.30
CA ASN A 29 3.37 23.36 3.26
C ASN A 29 4.25 22.33 2.53
N GLN A 30 5.50 22.66 2.15
CA GLN A 30 6.34 21.77 1.36
C GLN A 30 6.57 20.42 2.04
N VAL A 31 6.84 20.42 3.35
CA VAL A 31 7.08 19.18 4.11
C VAL A 31 5.78 18.36 4.18
N VAL A 32 4.66 19.00 4.51
CA VAL A 32 3.34 18.34 4.61
C VAL A 32 2.96 17.65 3.31
N ILE A 33 3.14 18.32 2.16
CA ILE A 33 2.80 17.77 0.85
C ILE A 33 3.72 16.59 0.51
N ARG A 34 5.04 16.72 0.72
CA ARG A 34 6.01 15.64 0.49
C ARG A 34 5.70 14.40 1.33
N THR A 35 5.45 14.59 2.62
CA THR A 35 5.13 13.47 3.52
C THR A 35 3.78 12.85 3.23
N SER A 36 2.79 13.63 2.80
CA SER A 36 1.47 13.11 2.41
C SER A 36 1.57 12.21 1.16
N ILE A 37 2.34 12.63 0.14
CA ILE A 37 2.58 11.82 -1.07
C ILE A 37 3.24 10.48 -0.69
N LEU A 38 4.26 10.52 0.17
CA LEU A 38 4.94 9.30 0.63
C LEU A 38 4.03 8.41 1.49
N LEU A 39 3.16 8.99 2.31
CA LEU A 39 2.23 8.24 3.16
C LEU A 39 1.27 7.37 2.35
N VAL A 40 0.76 7.86 1.22
CA VAL A 40 -0.15 7.11 0.35
C VAL A 40 0.55 5.89 -0.26
N ILE A 41 1.87 5.97 -0.51
CA ILE A 41 2.66 4.86 -1.05
C ILE A 41 2.78 3.71 -0.04
N THR A 42 2.72 3.99 1.27
CA THR A 42 2.77 2.98 2.33
C THR A 42 1.68 1.91 2.20
N TRP A 43 0.55 2.23 1.56
CA TRP A 43 -0.53 1.28 1.27
C TRP A 43 -0.05 0.09 0.41
N ALA A 44 0.92 0.28 -0.49
CA ALA A 44 1.43 -0.83 -1.29
C ALA A 44 2.11 -1.90 -0.42
N ILE A 45 2.71 -1.53 0.70
CA ILE A 45 3.37 -2.47 1.62
C ILE A 45 2.33 -3.41 2.26
N THR A 46 1.14 -2.91 2.61
CA THR A 46 0.10 -3.75 3.21
C THR A 46 -0.48 -4.76 2.22
N TYR A 47 -0.59 -4.38 0.94
CA TYR A 47 -0.95 -5.31 -0.14
C TYR A 47 0.10 -6.42 -0.32
N LEU A 48 1.40 -6.08 -0.32
CA LEU A 48 2.48 -7.05 -0.45
C LEU A 48 2.50 -8.08 0.68
N ALA A 49 2.23 -7.64 1.90
CA ALA A 49 2.15 -8.53 3.06
C ALA A 49 1.06 -9.62 2.92
N GLN A 50 0.03 -9.37 2.09
CA GLN A 50 -1.08 -10.29 1.88
C GLN A 50 -0.92 -11.20 0.65
N LEU A 51 0.03 -10.94 -0.24
CA LEU A 51 0.10 -11.66 -1.52
C LEU A 51 0.49 -13.14 -1.36
N ASN A 52 1.47 -13.43 -0.50
CA ASN A 52 1.90 -14.80 -0.17
C ASN A 52 1.89 -15.00 1.35
N PRO A 53 0.72 -15.13 1.98
CA PRO A 53 0.61 -15.17 3.43
C PRO A 53 1.16 -16.51 3.96
N LEU A 54 2.10 -16.44 4.90
CA LEU A 54 2.66 -17.62 5.57
C LEU A 54 1.73 -18.16 6.67
N ILE A 55 0.86 -17.30 7.19
CA ILE A 55 -0.06 -17.58 8.28
C ILE A 55 -1.49 -17.48 7.73
N ARG A 56 -2.33 -18.46 8.07
CA ARG A 56 -3.76 -18.45 7.74
C ARG A 56 -4.57 -18.11 8.99
N PRO A 57 -5.68 -17.36 8.85
CA PRO A 57 -6.52 -17.01 9.99
C PRO A 57 -7.13 -18.27 10.61
N ARG A 58 -6.97 -18.44 11.93
CA ARG A 58 -7.71 -19.44 12.72
C ARG A 58 -8.76 -18.72 13.55
N ARG A 59 -10.04 -19.03 13.32
CA ARG A 59 -11.17 -18.52 14.09
C ARG A 59 -11.98 -19.69 14.66
N SER A 60 -12.29 -19.63 15.95
CA SER A 60 -13.09 -20.65 16.67
C SER A 60 -14.56 -20.29 16.81
N ASP A 61 -14.93 -19.03 16.57
CA ASP A 61 -16.27 -18.49 16.84
C ASP A 61 -17.03 -18.18 15.55
N LEU A 62 -17.37 -19.23 14.80
CA LEU A 62 -18.27 -19.09 13.66
C LEU A 62 -19.71 -19.08 14.16
N ARG A 63 -20.38 -17.93 14.09
CA ARG A 63 -21.84 -17.89 14.27
C ARG A 63 -22.48 -18.78 13.20
N MET A 64 -23.16 -19.84 13.62
CA MET A 64 -23.88 -20.72 12.70
C MET A 64 -24.96 -19.94 11.96
N HIS A 65 -25.01 -20.11 10.64
CA HIS A 65 -26.07 -19.53 9.81
C HIS A 65 -27.38 -20.27 10.13
N HIS A 66 -28.44 -19.55 10.49
CA HIS A 66 -29.80 -20.10 10.45
C HIS A 66 -30.10 -20.38 8.97
N SER A 67 -30.19 -21.65 8.59
CA SER A 67 -30.77 -22.10 7.34
C SER A 67 -32.27 -22.24 7.58
N GLU A 68 -33.07 -21.36 6.98
CA GLU A 68 -34.49 -21.64 6.69
C GLU A 68 -34.60 -22.47 5.42
#